data_AF-A0A8G0LM74-F1
#
_entry.id   AF-A0A8G0LM74-F1
#
_cell.length_a   1.000
_cell.length_b   1.000
_cell.length_c   1.000
_cell.angle_alpha   90.00
_cell.angle_beta   90.00
_cell.angle_gamma   90.00
#
_symmetry.space_group_name_H-M   'P 1'
#
loop_
_entity.id
_entity.type
_entity.pdbx_description
1 polymer ?
#
loop_
_entity_poly.entity_id
_entity_poly.type
_entity_poly.pdbx_seq_one_letter_code
_entity_poly.pdbx_strand_id
1 'polypeptide(L)'
;MSHAPVGNSPFLKRVLVPFWVIRILIMVVEVAIYAFGIGIIASNKEKIDQRVFTGSLAVFAVMEGILVICLLLDIVCIIKRARRTLSPKFFFATNLIQTTIFVVLFVLSILGGQTVLSLILNIAIV
;
A
#
# COMPACT_ATOMS: atom_id res chain seq x y z
N MET A 1 17.71 -15.40 -37.46
CA MET A 1 16.60 -15.18 -36.51
C MET A 1 16.81 -13.82 -35.86
N SER A 2 15.97 -12.85 -36.20
CA SER A 2 16.06 -11.46 -35.72
C SER A 2 15.72 -11.41 -34.23
N HIS A 3 16.64 -10.94 -33.39
CA HIS A 3 16.39 -10.69 -31.98
C HIS A 3 15.34 -9.58 -31.86
N ALA A 4 14.09 -9.96 -31.54
CA ALA A 4 13.05 -8.99 -31.21
C ALA A 4 13.57 -8.07 -30.09
N PRO A 5 13.44 -6.73 -30.22
CA PRO A 5 13.89 -5.82 -29.19
C PRO A 5 13.14 -6.15 -27.89
N VAL A 6 13.88 -6.50 -26.84
CA VAL A 6 13.44 -7.00 -25.52
C VAL A 6 12.53 -6.00 -24.76
N GLY A 7 12.05 -4.93 -25.40
CA GLY A 7 11.34 -3.82 -24.76
C GLY A 7 9.98 -3.44 -25.34
N ASN A 8 9.45 -4.12 -26.36
CA ASN A 8 8.21 -3.69 -27.02
C ASN A 8 7.08 -4.73 -27.02
N SER A 9 6.87 -5.43 -25.91
CA SER A 9 5.67 -6.27 -25.78
C SER A 9 4.45 -5.37 -25.53
N PRO A 10 3.40 -5.45 -26.37
CA PRO A 10 2.21 -4.59 -26.24
C PRO A 10 1.48 -4.80 -24.90
N PHE A 11 1.63 -5.97 -24.29
CA PHE A 11 1.09 -6.31 -22.97
C PHE A 11 1.62 -5.38 -21.86
N LEU A 12 2.93 -5.12 -21.83
CA LEU A 12 3.56 -4.31 -20.78
C LEU A 12 3.12 -2.83 -20.82
N LYS A 13 2.67 -2.34 -21.99
CA LYS A 13 2.21 -0.94 -22.14
C LYS A 13 0.71 -0.80 -21.96
N ARG A 14 -0.08 -1.80 -22.37
CA ARG A 14 -1.55 -1.73 -22.35
C ARG A 14 -2.18 -2.19 -21.04
N VAL A 15 -1.54 -3.11 -20.31
CA VAL A 15 -2.14 -3.71 -19.11
C VAL A 15 -1.41 -3.25 -17.85
N LEU A 16 -0.08 -3.27 -17.86
CA LEU A 16 0.74 -3.01 -16.69
C LEU A 16 0.64 -1.58 -16.16
N VAL A 17 0.67 -0.60 -17.07
CA VAL A 17 0.71 0.82 -16.71
C VAL A 17 -0.62 1.27 -16.11
N PRO A 18 -1.79 0.97 -16.72
CA PRO A 18 -3.07 1.29 -16.09
C PRO A 18 -3.21 0.63 -14.71
N PHE A 19 -2.80 -0.63 -14.58
CA PHE A 19 -2.82 -1.34 -13.30
C PHE A 19 -2.00 -0.64 -12.23
N TRP A 20 -0.76 -0.24 -12.53
CA TRP A 20 0.07 0.54 -11.60
C TRP A 20 -0.51 1.90 -11.25
N VAL A 21 -1.11 2.61 -12.21
CA VAL A 21 -1.73 3.91 -11.93
C VAL A 21 -2.90 3.76 -10.96
N ILE A 22 -3.80 2.81 -11.21
CA ILE A 22 -4.93 2.52 -10.31
C ILE A 22 -4.40 2.13 -8.92
N ARG A 23 -3.39 1.27 -8.88
CA ARG A 23 -2.78 0.80 -7.64
C ARG A 23 -2.15 1.92 -6.82
N ILE A 24 -1.42 2.83 -7.46
CA ILE A 24 -0.84 4.02 -6.80
C ILE A 24 -1.96 4.91 -6.27
N LEU A 25 -3.02 5.16 -7.05
CA LEU A 25 -4.15 5.97 -6.60
C LEU A 25 -4.79 5.38 -5.34
N ILE A 26 -5.05 4.07 -5.33
CA ILE A 26 -5.61 3.37 -4.16
C ILE A 26 -4.65 3.48 -2.97
N MET A 27 -3.34 3.24 -3.16
CA MET A 27 -2.38 3.35 -2.06
C MET A 27 -2.27 4.76 -1.48
N VAL A 28 -2.34 5.79 -2.31
CA VAL A 28 -2.31 7.18 -1.83
C VAL A 28 -3.54 7.47 -0.96
N VAL A 29 -4.71 6.99 -1.36
CA VAL A 29 -5.94 7.10 -0.56
C VAL A 29 -5.81 6.34 0.75
N GLU A 30 -5.31 5.11 0.73
CA GLU A 30 -5.07 4.31 1.94
C GLU A 30 -4.10 5.01 2.91
N VAL A 31 -2.97 5.52 2.41
CA VAL A 31 -2.02 6.28 3.24
C VAL A 31 -2.70 7.49 3.88
N ALA A 32 -3.55 8.23 3.14
CA ALA A 32 -4.29 9.34 3.70
C ALA A 32 -5.26 8.91 4.82
N ILE A 33 -5.94 7.77 4.67
CA ILE A 33 -6.85 7.21 5.69
C ILE A 33 -6.07 6.81 6.94
N TYR A 34 -4.94 6.13 6.79
CA TYR A 34 -4.09 5.73 7.93
C TYR A 34 -3.49 6.94 8.65
N ALA A 35 -2.98 7.93 7.91
CA ALA A 35 -2.47 9.18 8.47
C ALA A 35 -3.57 9.94 9.23
N PHE A 36 -4.79 10.00 8.67
CA PHE A 36 -5.94 10.59 9.35
C PHE A 36 -6.30 9.83 10.63
N GLY A 37 -6.30 8.49 10.59
CA GLY A 37 -6.55 7.65 11.75
C GLY A 37 -5.55 7.88 12.89
N ILE A 38 -4.27 8.04 12.57
CA ILE A 38 -3.23 8.42 13.55
C ILE A 38 -3.56 9.79 14.17
N GLY A 39 -3.97 10.77 13.37
CA GLY A 39 -4.40 12.08 13.85
C GLY A 39 -5.57 12.00 14.85
N ILE A 40 -6.59 11.19 14.54
CA ILE A 40 -7.73 10.96 15.43
C ILE A 40 -7.30 10.29 16.73
N ILE A 41 -6.48 9.23 16.66
CA ILE A 41 -5.96 8.54 17.85
C ILE A 41 -5.17 9.52 18.72
N ALA A 42 -4.28 10.31 18.11
CA ALA A 42 -3.45 11.29 18.81
C ALA A 42 -4.30 12.38 19.50
N SER A 43 -5.37 12.85 18.85
CA SER A 43 -6.28 13.86 19.41
C SER A 43 -7.11 13.36 20.60
N ASN A 44 -7.36 12.04 20.68
CA ASN A 44 -8.16 11.42 21.73
C ASN A 44 -7.31 10.72 22.80
N LYS A 45 -6.01 11.05 22.89
CA LYS A 45 -5.07 10.43 23.83
C LYS A 45 -5.55 10.41 25.28
N GLU A 46 -6.27 11.44 25.72
CA GLU A 46 -6.73 11.58 27.11
C GLU A 46 -8.01 10.79 27.42
N LYS A 47 -8.80 10.46 26.40
CA LYS A 47 -10.08 9.72 26.55
C LYS A 47 -9.92 8.21 26.42
N ILE A 48 -8.84 7.77 25.77
CA ILE A 48 -8.60 6.35 25.45
C ILE A 48 -7.68 5.74 26.50
N ASP A 49 -7.98 4.52 26.93
CA ASP A 49 -7.08 3.76 27.80
C ASP A 49 -5.67 3.67 27.20
N GLN A 50 -4.65 3.88 28.03
CA GLN A 50 -3.26 3.99 27.58
C GLN A 50 -2.78 2.76 26.80
N ARG A 51 -3.26 1.56 27.16
CA ARG A 51 -2.90 0.32 26.46
C ARG A 51 -3.52 0.26 25.08
N VAL A 52 -4.78 0.67 24.96
CA VAL A 52 -5.51 0.74 23.69
C VAL A 52 -4.91 1.83 22.78
N PHE A 53 -4.57 2.99 23.35
CA PHE A 53 -3.91 4.07 22.62
C PHE A 53 -2.58 3.61 22.01
N THR A 54 -1.70 3.04 22.85
CA THR A 54 -0.36 2.60 22.41
C THR A 54 -0.46 1.48 21.38
N GLY A 55 -1.34 0.50 21.60
CA GLY A 55 -1.56 -0.60 20.67
C GLY A 55 -2.09 -0.13 19.31
N SER A 56 -3.10 0.75 19.31
CA SER A 56 -3.70 1.27 18.09
C SER A 56 -2.71 2.13 17.30
N LEU A 57 -1.98 3.02 17.98
CA LEU A 57 -0.96 3.87 17.35
C LEU A 57 0.15 3.03 16.70
N ALA A 58 0.64 2.00 17.41
CA ALA A 58 1.67 1.11 16.87
C ALA A 58 1.19 0.36 15.62
N VAL A 59 -0.04 -0.19 15.64
CA VAL A 59 -0.60 -0.90 14.47
C VAL A 59 -0.76 0.05 13.29
N PHE A 60 -1.34 1.24 13.49
CA PHE A 60 -1.54 2.20 12.41
C PHE A 60 -0.21 2.67 11.82
N ALA A 61 0.79 2.98 12.66
CA ALA A 61 2.11 3.43 12.19
C ALA A 61 2.86 2.34 11.41
N VAL A 62 2.78 1.08 11.84
CA VAL A 62 3.40 -0.04 11.11
C VAL A 62 2.73 -0.25 9.76
N MET A 63 1.39 -0.20 9.71
CA MET A 63 0.64 -0.36 8.46
C MET A 63 0.94 0.78 7.48
N GLU A 64 0.95 2.03 7.95
CA GLU A 64 1.33 3.18 7.13
C GLU A 64 2.75 3.01 6.57
N GLY A 65 3.71 2.59 7.40
CA GLY A 65 5.09 2.32 6.96
C GLY A 65 5.17 1.27 5.85
N ILE A 66 4.41 0.17 5.95
CA ILE A 66 4.34 -0.86 4.91
C ILE A 66 3.78 -0.29 3.61
N LEU A 67 2.71 0.51 3.67
CA LEU A 67 2.11 1.16 2.51
C LEU A 67 3.07 2.13 1.83
N VAL A 68 3.78 2.95 2.61
CA VAL A 68 4.78 3.90 2.09
C VAL A 68 5.92 3.15 1.40
N ILE A 69 6.45 2.08 1.99
CA ILE A 69 7.49 1.25 1.35
C ILE A 69 6.98 0.66 0.03
N CYS A 70 5.74 0.17 0.01
CA CYS A 70 5.12 -0.37 -1.20
C CYS A 70 4.99 0.71 -2.29
N LEU A 71 4.57 1.92 -1.93
CA LEU A 71 4.45 3.06 -2.83
C LEU A 71 5.82 3.47 -3.41
N LEU A 72 6.86 3.51 -2.58
CA LEU A 72 8.22 3.81 -3.01
C LEU A 72 8.75 2.77 -4.01
N LEU A 73 8.47 1.49 -3.77
CA LEU A 73 8.83 0.41 -4.71
C LEU A 73 8.13 0.58 -6.06
N ASP A 74 6.85 0.99 -6.08
CA ASP A 74 6.12 1.26 -7.32
C ASP A 74 6.73 2.45 -8.08
N ILE A 75 7.07 3.53 -7.36
CA ILE A 75 7.77 4.69 -7.94
C ILE A 75 9.12 4.28 -8.53
N VAL A 76 9.93 3.50 -7.82
CA VAL A 76 11.22 2.98 -8.31
C VAL A 76 11.03 2.14 -9.57
N CYS A 77 10.00 1.30 -9.62
CA CYS A 77 9.69 0.50 -10.80
C CYS A 77 9.29 1.39 -12.00
N ILE A 78 8.52 2.46 -11.78
CA ILE A 78 8.17 3.44 -12.82
C ILE A 78 9.41 4.17 -13.32
N ILE A 79 10.28 4.65 -12.43
CA ILE A 79 11.51 5.36 -12.81
C ILE A 79 12.44 4.44 -13.62
N LYS A 80 12.68 3.20 -13.15
CA LYS A 80 13.49 2.23 -13.90
C LYS A 80 12.88 1.90 -15.27
N ARG A 81 11.55 1.86 -15.37
CA ARG A 81 10.84 1.67 -16.63
C ARG A 81 11.04 2.86 -17.57
N ALA A 82 10.90 4.09 -17.07
CA ALA A 82 11.13 5.32 -17.84
C ALA A 82 12.57 5.41 -18.35
N ARG A 83 13.54 4.95 -17.53
CA ARG A 83 14.96 4.87 -17.88
C ARG A 83 15.33 3.65 -18.74
N ARG A 84 14.37 2.79 -19.08
CA ARG A 84 14.58 1.51 -19.81
C ARG A 84 15.60 0.56 -19.16
N THR A 85 15.78 0.66 -17.84
CA THR A 85 16.67 -0.21 -17.04
C THR A 85 15.90 -1.23 -16.20
N LEU A 86 14.58 -1.34 -16.40
CA LEU A 86 13.75 -2.29 -15.68
C LEU A 86 13.99 -3.72 -16.18
N SER A 87 14.52 -4.58 -15.32
CA SER A 87 14.63 -6.00 -15.62
C SER A 87 13.28 -6.70 -15.36
N PRO A 88 12.87 -7.66 -16.22
CA PRO A 88 11.65 -8.43 -16.02
C PRO A 88 11.60 -9.14 -14.66
N LYS A 89 12.75 -9.64 -14.19
CA LYS A 89 12.88 -10.33 -12.90
C LYS A 89 12.61 -9.39 -11.72
N PHE A 90 13.16 -8.17 -11.76
CA PHE A 90 12.94 -7.17 -10.71
C PHE A 90 11.47 -6.76 -10.66
N PHE A 91 10.86 -6.51 -11.82
CA PHE A 91 9.44 -6.20 -11.92
C PHE A 91 8.54 -7.31 -11.35
N PHE A 92 8.82 -8.56 -11.68
CA PHE A 92 8.04 -9.69 -11.17
C PHE A 92 8.19 -9.84 -9.65
N ALA A 93 9.42 -9.75 -9.12
CA ALA A 93 9.68 -9.88 -7.70
C ALA A 93 8.98 -8.79 -6.88
N THR A 94 9.06 -7.52 -7.30
CA THR A 94 8.40 -6.43 -6.58
C THR A 94 6.89 -6.58 -6.55
N ASN A 95 6.27 -6.89 -7.70
CA ASN A 95 4.82 -7.09 -7.75
C ASN A 95 4.38 -8.33 -6.97
N LEU A 96 5.14 -9.42 -7.00
CA LEU A 96 4.83 -10.63 -6.23
C LEU A 96 4.86 -10.35 -4.72
N ILE A 97 5.92 -9.69 -4.24
CA ILE A 97 6.06 -9.33 -2.82
C ILE A 97 4.90 -8.44 -2.40
N GLN A 98 4.63 -7.37 -3.15
CA GLN A 98 3.56 -6.45 -2.79
C GLN A 98 2.19 -7.12 -2.85
N THR A 99 1.89 -7.89 -3.89
CA THR A 99 0.60 -8.61 -3.99
C THR A 99 0.45 -9.59 -2.82
N THR A 100 1.53 -10.27 -2.42
CA THR A 100 1.51 -11.16 -1.25
C THR A 100 1.19 -10.40 0.04
N ILE A 101 1.83 -9.24 0.25
CA ILE A 101 1.55 -8.39 1.41
C ILE A 101 0.07 -7.98 1.42
N PHE A 102 -0.45 -7.46 0.29
CA PHE A 102 -1.85 -7.04 0.21
C PHE A 102 -2.83 -8.20 0.42
N VAL A 103 -2.54 -9.39 -0.10
CA VAL A 103 -3.38 -10.59 0.12
C VAL A 103 -3.40 -10.97 1.59
N VAL A 104 -2.24 -10.99 2.27
CA VAL A 104 -2.17 -11.30 3.71
C VAL A 104 -2.96 -10.27 4.51
N LEU A 105 -2.78 -8.97 4.24
CA LEU A 105 -3.50 -7.89 4.91
C LEU A 105 -5.01 -7.97 4.66
N PHE A 106 -5.42 -8.31 3.44
CA PHE A 106 -6.82 -8.49 3.07
C PHE A 106 -7.46 -9.65 3.84
N VAL A 107 -6.78 -10.79 3.94
CA VAL A 107 -7.26 -11.95 4.73
C VAL A 107 -7.37 -11.59 6.21
N LEU A 108 -6.37 -10.90 6.77
CA LEU A 108 -6.42 -10.44 8.16
C LEU A 108 -7.59 -9.47 8.39
N SER A 109 -7.89 -8.60 7.42
CA SER A 109 -9.04 -7.69 7.51
C SER A 109 -10.37 -8.44 7.51
N ILE A 110 -10.51 -9.53 6.73
CA ILE A 110 -11.72 -10.35 6.74
C ILE A 110 -11.89 -11.05 8.09
N LEU A 111 -10.81 -11.67 8.60
CA LEU A 111 -10.84 -12.39 9.87
C LEU A 111 -11.08 -11.47 11.07
N GLY A 112 -10.55 -10.23 11.02
CA GLY A 112 -10.71 -9.24 12.08
C GLY A 112 -12.10 -8.61 12.17
N GLY A 113 -12.93 -8.71 11.12
CA GLY A 113 -14.31 -8.20 11.09
C GLY A 113 -14.47 -6.68 11.23
N GLN A 114 -13.38 -5.93 11.39
CA GLN A 114 -13.35 -4.48 11.54
C GLN A 114 -12.50 -3.89 10.41
N THR A 115 -13.07 -2.96 9.64
CA THR A 115 -12.31 -2.18 8.67
C THR A 115 -11.62 -1.01 9.36
N VAL A 116 -10.53 -0.52 8.77
CA VAL A 116 -9.81 0.67 9.26
C VAL A 116 -10.77 1.85 9.43
N LEU A 117 -11.68 2.04 8.46
CA LEU A 117 -12.70 3.09 8.52
C LEU A 117 -13.67 2.93 9.69
N SER A 118 -14.13 1.70 9.96
CA SER A 118 -14.98 1.40 11.13
C SER A 118 -14.27 1.74 12.43
N LEU A 119 -12.97 1.40 12.52
CA LEU A 119 -12.15 1.65 13.69
C LEU A 119 -11.96 3.14 13.94
N ILE A 120 -11.68 3.92 12.89
CA ILE A 120 -11.58 5.39 12.97
C ILE A 120 -12.91 6.01 13.41
N LEU A 121 -14.03 5.60 12.81
CA LEU A 121 -15.35 6.14 13.16
C LEU A 121 -15.75 5.83 14.60
N ASN A 122 -15.48 4.62 15.07
CA ASN A 122 -15.73 4.24 16.46
C ASN A 122 -14.91 5.08 17.44
N ILE A 123 -13.66 5.41 17.11
CA ILE A 123 -12.83 6.27 17.97
C ILE A 123 -13.26 7.73 17.88
N ALA A 124 -13.63 8.22 16.69
CA ALA A 124 -13.98 9.63 16.48
C ALA A 124 -15.31 10.04 17.12
N ILE A 125 -16.25 9.10 17.27
CA ILE A 125 -17.58 9.37 17.85
C ILE A 125 -17.56 9.29 19.40
N VAL A 126 -16.52 8.69 19.99
CA VAL A 126 -16.30 8.56 21.46
C VAL A 126 -15.67 9.83 22.05
#